data_AF-A0A645HRP4-F1
#
_entry.id   AF-A0A645HRP4-F1
#
_cell.length_a   1.000
_cell.length_b   1.000
_cell.length_c   1.000
_cell.angle_alpha   90.00
_cell.angle_beta   90.00
_cell.angle_gamma   90.00
#
_symmetry.space_group_name_H-M   'P 1'
#
loop_
_entity.id
_entity.type
_entity.pdbx_description
1 polymer ?
#
loop_
_entity_poly.entity_id
_entity_poly.type
_entity_poly.pdbx_seq_one_letter_code
_entity_poly.pdbx_strand_id
1 'polypeptide(L)'
;MPPPDAAARAAILRLHLRGKPVEDLDFESVAKKAEGFSGADLKAVIDVTVENKLREAMKTGIPGPIRTKDLTACMTSQKPTTREWFATAKNYALYSNQGGAYDDILKYLKL
;
A
#
# COMPACT_ATOMS: atom_id res chain seq x y z
N MET A 1 -0.28 15.96 -1.39
CA MET A 1 -0.69 15.19 -0.19
C MET A 1 0.42 14.21 0.12
N PRO A 2 0.98 14.17 1.34
CA PRO A 2 2.03 13.23 1.68
C PRO A 2 1.49 11.79 1.60
N PRO A 3 2.35 10.78 1.39
CA PRO A 3 1.93 9.39 1.45
C PRO A 3 1.44 9.00 2.84
N PRO A 4 0.63 7.95 2.94
CA PRO A 4 0.20 7.44 4.23
C PRO A 4 1.38 6.88 5.02
N ASP A 5 1.45 7.22 6.30
CA ASP A 5 2.33 6.56 7.27
C ASP A 5 1.89 5.10 7.54
N ALA A 6 2.65 4.37 8.36
CA ALA A 6 2.34 2.97 8.65
C ALA A 6 0.94 2.77 9.28
N ALA A 7 0.54 3.66 10.20
CA ALA A 7 -0.76 3.56 10.86
C ALA A 7 -1.91 3.83 9.88
N ALA A 8 -1.75 4.84 9.02
CA ALA A 8 -2.69 5.15 7.96
C ALA A 8 -2.81 3.99 6.95
N ARG A 9 -1.70 3.36 6.55
CA ARG A 9 -1.72 2.17 5.70
C ARG A 9 -2.47 1.00 6.36
N ALA A 10 -2.23 0.75 7.65
CA ALA A 10 -2.95 -0.28 8.39
C ALA A 10 -4.47 0.02 8.48
N ALA A 11 -4.84 1.29 8.68
CA ALA A 11 -6.25 1.72 8.68
C ALA A 11 -6.92 1.55 7.31
N ILE A 12 -6.22 1.87 6.22
CA ILE A 12 -6.70 1.65 4.84
C ILE A 12 -6.94 0.15 4.60
N LEU A 13 -5.99 -0.70 4.97
CA LEU A 13 -6.13 -2.16 4.86
C LEU A 13 -7.35 -2.67 5.66
N ARG A 14 -7.53 -2.21 6.90
CA ARG A 14 -8.68 -2.56 7.76
C ARG A 14 -10.01 -2.14 7.12
N LEU A 15 -10.08 -0.91 6.62
CA LEU A 15 -11.29 -0.36 6.00
C LEU A 15 -11.69 -1.18 4.77
N HIS A 16 -10.74 -1.47 3.88
CA HIS A 16 -11.03 -2.17 2.64
C HIS A 16 -11.26 -3.66 2.82
N LEU A 17 -10.69 -4.30 3.85
CA LEU A 17 -10.92 -5.71 4.16
C LEU A 17 -12.14 -5.94 5.07
N ARG A 18 -12.80 -4.88 5.55
CA ARG A 18 -14.02 -4.99 6.35
C ARG A 18 -15.12 -5.72 5.58
N GLY A 19 -15.68 -6.76 6.19
CA GLY A 19 -16.75 -7.58 5.60
C GLY A 19 -16.28 -8.63 4.60
N LYS A 20 -14.97 -8.78 4.37
CA LYS A 20 -14.39 -9.88 3.60
C LYS A 20 -14.01 -11.04 4.52
N PRO A 21 -14.02 -12.30 4.05
CA PRO A 21 -13.53 -13.42 4.83
C PRO A 21 -12.02 -13.25 5.05
N VAL A 22 -11.63 -12.99 6.29
CA VAL A 22 -10.22 -12.78 6.70
C VAL A 22 -9.88 -13.70 7.87
N GLU A 23 -8.64 -14.18 7.91
CA GLU A 23 -8.10 -15.05 8.97
C GLU A 23 -6.61 -14.75 9.13
N ASP A 24 -6.08 -14.82 10.37
CA ASP A 24 -4.65 -14.61 10.65
C ASP A 24 -4.06 -13.35 10.00
N LEU A 25 -4.82 -12.24 10.03
CA LEU A 25 -4.46 -11.01 9.35
C LEU A 25 -3.79 -10.00 10.29
N ASP A 26 -2.48 -9.79 10.10
CA ASP A 26 -1.70 -8.77 10.81
C ASP A 26 -1.55 -7.51 9.94
N PHE A 27 -2.47 -6.56 10.15
CA PHE A 27 -2.48 -5.29 9.43
C PHE A 27 -1.21 -4.46 9.64
N GLU A 28 -0.61 -4.52 10.82
CA GLU A 28 0.59 -3.74 11.16
C GLU A 28 1.81 -4.31 10.43
N SER A 29 1.96 -5.64 10.40
CA SER A 29 3.03 -6.28 9.63
C SER A 29 2.88 -6.03 8.13
N VAL A 30 1.66 -6.06 7.59
CA VAL A 30 1.42 -5.77 6.16
C VAL A 30 1.72 -4.30 5.86
N ALA A 31 1.28 -3.38 6.72
CA ALA A 31 1.53 -1.95 6.56
C ALA A 31 3.02 -1.58 6.59
N LYS A 32 3.83 -2.27 7.42
CA LYS A 32 5.29 -2.14 7.41
C LYS A 32 5.91 -2.58 6.08
N LYS A 33 5.45 -3.71 5.52
CA LYS A 33 5.90 -4.18 4.20
C LYS A 33 5.41 -3.32 3.04
N ALA A 34 4.35 -2.53 3.25
CA ALA A 34 3.78 -1.62 2.28
C ALA A 34 4.43 -0.23 2.32
N GLU A 35 5.67 -0.10 2.80
CA GLU A 35 6.35 1.18 2.85
C GLU A 35 6.44 1.81 1.46
N GLY A 36 6.05 3.08 1.37
CA GLY A 36 6.02 3.81 0.12
C GLY A 36 4.90 3.38 -0.83
N PHE A 37 3.87 2.67 -0.36
CA PHE A 37 2.62 2.46 -1.09
C PHE A 37 1.64 3.59 -0.78
N SER A 38 0.92 4.05 -1.80
CA SER A 38 -0.21 4.96 -1.68
C SER A 38 -1.48 4.21 -1.28
N GLY A 39 -2.55 4.94 -0.94
CA GLY A 39 -3.86 4.32 -0.72
C GLY A 39 -4.37 3.58 -1.96
N ALA A 40 -4.06 4.08 -3.17
CA ALA A 40 -4.42 3.42 -4.42
C ALA A 40 -3.64 2.11 -4.62
N ASP A 41 -2.34 2.09 -4.33
CA ASP A 41 -1.51 0.88 -4.41
C ASP A 41 -2.03 -0.19 -3.44
N LEU A 42 -2.36 0.19 -2.21
CA LEU A 42 -2.95 -0.71 -1.21
C LEU A 42 -4.28 -1.31 -1.68
N LYS A 43 -5.15 -0.47 -2.26
CA LYS A 43 -6.42 -0.94 -2.82
C LYS A 43 -6.17 -1.92 -3.97
N ALA A 44 -5.23 -1.63 -4.87
CA ALA A 44 -4.89 -2.52 -5.98
C ALA A 44 -4.37 -3.88 -5.48
N VAL A 45 -3.54 -3.92 -4.43
CA VAL A 45 -3.09 -5.17 -3.80
C VAL A 45 -4.28 -5.98 -3.27
N ILE A 46 -5.22 -5.33 -2.59
CA ILE A 46 -6.42 -5.99 -2.05
C ILE A 46 -7.28 -6.56 -3.19
N ASP A 47 -7.54 -5.78 -4.23
CA ASP A 47 -8.38 -6.19 -5.35
C ASP A 47 -7.79 -7.44 -6.05
N VAL A 48 -6.48 -7.45 -6.30
CA VAL A 48 -5.79 -8.63 -6.88
C VAL A 48 -5.82 -9.83 -5.93
N THR A 49 -5.64 -9.61 -4.63
CA THR A 49 -5.71 -10.70 -3.63
C THR A 49 -7.10 -11.33 -3.59
N VAL A 50 -8.14 -10.51 -3.64
CA VAL A 50 -9.54 -10.96 -3.69
C VAL A 50 -9.81 -11.74 -4.98
N GLU A 51 -9.37 -11.25 -6.13
CA GLU A 51 -9.52 -11.97 -7.40
C GLU A 51 -8.85 -13.34 -7.36
N ASN A 52 -7.63 -13.42 -6.82
CA ASN A 52 -6.91 -14.68 -6.67
C ASN A 52 -7.68 -15.66 -5.77
N LYS A 53 -8.19 -15.20 -4.62
CA LYS A 53 -9.01 -16.05 -3.73
C LYS A 53 -10.32 -16.49 -4.37
N LEU A 54 -10.98 -15.62 -5.14
CA LEU A 54 -12.17 -15.98 -5.90
C LEU A 54 -11.86 -17.04 -6.97
N ARG A 55 -10.72 -16.92 -7.66
CA ARG A 55 -10.27 -17.90 -8.66
C ARG A 55 -9.94 -19.25 -8.03
N GLU A 56 -9.35 -19.27 -6.85
CA GLU A 56 -9.12 -20.50 -6.06
C GLU A 56 -10.46 -21.11 -5.61
N ALA A 57 -11.39 -20.28 -5.14
CA ALA A 57 -12.73 -20.73 -4.72
C ALA A 57 -13.53 -21.33 -5.88
N MET A 58 -13.46 -20.75 -7.08
CA MET A 58 -14.11 -21.29 -8.28
C MET A 58 -13.59 -22.68 -8.66
N LYS A 59 -12.32 -22.99 -8.35
CA LYS A 59 -11.72 -24.31 -8.63
C LYS A 59 -12.04 -25.34 -7.55
N THR A 60 -12.06 -24.91 -6.30
CA THR A 60 -12.22 -25.80 -5.12
C THR A 60 -13.66 -25.91 -4.64
N GLY A 61 -14.55 -25.02 -5.10
CA GLY A 61 -15.93 -24.89 -4.64
C GLY A 61 -16.09 -24.18 -3.30
N ILE A 62 -15.01 -23.78 -2.62
CA ILE A 62 -15.05 -23.24 -1.26
C ILE A 62 -14.27 -21.91 -1.19
N PRO A 63 -14.91 -20.80 -0.79
CA PRO A 63 -14.21 -19.53 -0.55
C PRO A 63 -13.25 -19.65 0.62
N GLY A 64 -11.95 -19.52 0.35
CA GLY A 64 -10.91 -19.46 1.38
C GLY A 64 -10.76 -18.04 1.95
N PRO A 65 -10.37 -17.90 3.24
CA PRO A 65 -10.13 -16.60 3.85
C PRO A 65 -8.86 -15.94 3.28
N ILE A 66 -8.84 -14.61 3.30
CA ILE A 66 -7.65 -13.80 3.01
C ILE A 66 -6.76 -13.79 4.26
N ARG A 67 -5.50 -14.15 4.09
CA ARG A 67 -4.49 -14.16 5.15
C ARG A 67 -3.37 -13.16 4.88
N THR A 68 -2.57 -12.88 5.90
CA THR A 68 -1.37 -12.01 5.79
C THR A 68 -0.47 -12.40 4.60
N LYS A 69 -0.24 -13.71 4.42
CA LYS A 69 0.60 -14.24 3.35
C LYS A 69 0.11 -13.85 1.95
N ASP A 70 -1.20 -13.84 1.73
CA ASP A 70 -1.79 -13.58 0.42
C ASP A 70 -1.57 -12.12 0.02
N LEU A 71 -1.80 -11.19 0.94
CA LEU A 71 -1.50 -9.77 0.74
C LEU A 71 0.00 -9.57 0.47
N THR A 72 0.87 -10.16 1.29
CA THR A 72 2.32 -9.98 1.11
C THR A 72 2.83 -10.58 -0.20
N ALA A 73 2.22 -11.67 -0.69
CA ALA A 73 2.56 -12.27 -1.98
C ALA A 73 2.10 -11.40 -3.16
N CYS A 74 0.94 -10.75 -3.06
CA CYS A 74 0.52 -9.79 -4.09
C CYS A 74 1.40 -8.54 -4.11
N MET A 75 1.91 -8.11 -2.97
CA MET A 75 2.79 -6.93 -2.87
C MET A 75 4.13 -7.12 -3.55
N THR A 76 4.68 -8.34 -3.62
CA THR A 76 5.96 -8.58 -4.33
C THR A 76 5.84 -8.36 -5.83
N SER A 77 4.64 -8.48 -6.39
CA SER A 77 4.37 -8.30 -7.83
C SER A 77 3.91 -6.88 -8.18
N GLN A 78 3.58 -6.05 -7.19
CA GLN A 78 3.09 -4.68 -7.35
C GLN A 78 4.21 -3.66 -7.12
N LYS A 79 4.41 -2.74 -8.07
CA LYS A 79 5.36 -1.62 -7.90
C LYS A 79 4.64 -0.44 -7.24
N PRO A 80 5.14 0.11 -6.12
CA PRO A 80 4.54 1.29 -5.50
C PRO A 80 4.59 2.51 -6.43
N THR A 81 3.43 3.09 -6.75
CA THR A 81 3.32 4.27 -7.62
C THR A 81 3.77 5.55 -6.93
N THR A 82 3.86 5.53 -5.60
CA THR A 82 4.28 6.71 -4.81
C THR A 82 5.75 7.05 -5.03
N ARG A 83 6.58 6.11 -5.53
CA ARG A 83 7.99 6.36 -5.88
C ARG A 83 8.17 7.35 -7.03
N GLU A 84 7.32 7.33 -8.06
CA GLU A 84 7.44 8.23 -9.20
C GLU A 84 7.06 9.67 -8.85
N TRP A 85 6.00 9.83 -8.03
CA TRP A 85 5.63 11.13 -7.48
C TRP A 85 6.76 11.69 -6.60
N PHE A 86 7.39 10.85 -5.77
CA PHE A 86 8.55 11.27 -4.96
C PHE A 86 9.80 11.60 -5.76
N ALA A 87 10.12 10.85 -6.82
CA ALA A 87 11.27 11.14 -7.68
C ALA A 87 11.11 12.50 -8.36
N THR A 88 9.90 12.80 -8.84
CA THR A 88 9.56 14.09 -9.43
C THR A 88 9.59 15.21 -8.39
N ALA A 89 8.96 15.00 -7.23
CA ALA A 89 8.92 15.99 -6.15
C ALA A 89 10.31 16.28 -5.56
N LYS A 90 11.18 15.26 -5.45
CA LYS A 90 12.58 15.40 -5.02
C LYS A 90 13.38 16.26 -5.99
N ASN A 91 13.26 16.01 -7.29
CA ASN A 91 13.93 16.84 -8.30
C ASN A 91 13.40 18.28 -8.22
N TYR A 92 12.09 18.48 -8.15
CA TYR A 92 11.51 19.82 -8.09
C TYR A 92 11.92 20.58 -6.82
N ALA A 93 11.93 19.91 -5.66
CA ALA A 93 12.38 20.49 -4.40
C ALA A 93 13.87 20.86 -4.43
N LEU A 94 14.74 20.02 -5.00
CA LEU A 94 16.18 20.31 -5.08
C LEU A 94 16.50 21.46 -6.05
N TYR A 95 15.76 21.59 -7.14
CA TYR A 95 16.06 22.56 -8.21
C TYR A 95 15.18 23.83 -8.18
N SER A 96 14.11 23.88 -7.38
CA SER A 96 13.15 25.00 -7.37
C SER A 96 12.62 25.38 -5.98
N ASN A 97 13.33 25.10 -4.87
CA ASN A 97 12.93 25.58 -3.53
C ASN A 97 13.14 27.09 -3.31
N GLN A 98 12.76 27.93 -4.26
CA GLN A 98 12.66 29.36 -4.01
C GLN A 98 11.43 29.63 -3.14
N GLY A 99 11.65 29.71 -1.81
CA GLY A 99 10.64 30.14 -0.84
C GLY A 99 10.24 29.12 0.24
N GLY A 100 10.93 27.96 0.36
CA GLY A 100 10.67 27.00 1.44
C GLY A 100 9.37 26.18 1.30
N ALA A 101 8.66 26.32 0.18
CA ALA A 101 7.39 25.64 -0.08
C ALA A 101 7.50 24.09 -0.13
N TYR A 102 8.73 23.55 -0.17
CA TYR A 102 9.00 22.12 -0.28
C TYR A 102 9.74 21.52 0.92
N ASP A 103 9.88 22.27 2.02
CA ASP A 103 10.64 21.83 3.20
C ASP A 103 10.08 20.56 3.86
N ASP A 104 8.75 20.40 3.89
CA ASP A 104 8.11 19.18 4.39
C ASP A 104 8.46 17.94 3.55
N ILE A 105 8.69 18.12 2.25
CA ILE A 105 9.11 17.05 1.33
C ILE A 105 10.57 16.70 1.56
N LEU A 106 11.45 17.69 1.75
CA LEU A 106 12.87 17.48 2.04
C LEU A 106 13.07 16.76 3.37
N LYS A 107 12.36 17.20 4.42
CA LYS A 107 12.36 16.56 5.75
C LYS A 107 11.91 15.11 5.69
N TYR A 108 10.90 14.80 4.86
CA TYR A 108 10.45 13.43 4.65
C TYR A 108 11.48 12.57 3.89
N LEU A 109 12.24 13.17 2.97
CA LEU A 109 13.30 12.51 2.20
C LEU A 109 14.59 12.27 3.00
N LYS A 110 14.67 12.71 4.27
CA LYS A 110 15.87 12.67 5.13
C LYS A 110 17.09 13.32 4.45
N LEU A 111 16.87 14.42 3.73
CA LEU A 111 17.90 15.27 3.14
C LEU A 111 17.99 16.59 3.91
#